data_AF-A0A8T4PVQ0-F1
#
_entry.id   AF-A0A8T4PVQ0-F1
#
_cell.length_a   1.000
_cell.length_b   1.000
_cell.length_c   1.000
_cell.angle_alpha   90.00
_cell.angle_beta   90.00
_cell.angle_gamma   90.00
#
_symmetry.space_group_name_H-M   'P 1'
#
loop_
_entity.id
_entity.type
_entity.pdbx_description
1 polymer ?
#
loop_
_entity_poly.entity_id
_entity_poly.type
_entity_poly.pdbx_seq_one_letter_code
_entity_poly.pdbx_strand_id
1 'polypeptide(L)'
;MKIAIDVPVQKVIEMKRKGMSNQDIIRSLQTQGFSSQQISEAMSQSDVKSGVEGRATIESEMEVPEPSSEYDESAAPSGMQESLLRSDEPEVPAYEEESSTPSYQPRAINAPSMNRIESDQVQALVESIIDEKWQEIVSNIGDISIWKSKMEDDVESLKQEVLRTNHRLETLQTAVLKKVEDYSQSISEFGSDVKAMEKVFEKIMSPLTTNVRELSKITEEFKKKKK
;
A
#
# COMPACT_ATOMS: atom_id res chain seq x y z
N MET A 1 8.19 -17.54 33.35
CA MET A 1 9.02 -16.59 32.55
C MET A 1 9.77 -17.37 31.47
N LYS A 2 9.21 -17.45 30.25
CA LYS A 2 9.97 -17.79 29.04
C LYS A 2 9.34 -17.01 27.88
N ILE A 3 10.12 -16.06 27.40
CA ILE A 3 9.83 -15.11 26.34
C ILE A 3 10.01 -15.87 25.02
N ALA A 4 8.92 -16.16 24.30
CA ALA A 4 8.97 -16.71 22.94
C ALA A 4 8.76 -15.55 21.96
N ILE A 5 9.80 -14.74 21.79
CA ILE A 5 9.86 -13.61 20.85
C ILE A 5 10.52 -14.08 19.53
N ASP A 6 9.86 -13.74 18.41
CA ASP A 6 10.40 -13.37 17.08
C ASP A 6 11.17 -14.33 16.15
N VAL A 7 11.39 -15.60 16.46
CA VAL A 7 12.21 -16.43 15.55
C VAL A 7 11.61 -16.64 14.13
N PRO A 8 10.29 -16.80 13.91
CA PRO A 8 9.74 -17.06 12.57
C PRO A 8 9.79 -15.87 11.61
N VAL A 9 9.52 -14.65 12.09
CA VAL A 9 9.28 -13.46 11.26
C VAL A 9 10.58 -12.99 10.61
N GLN A 10 11.65 -12.91 11.41
CA GLN A 10 12.96 -12.49 10.94
C GLN A 10 13.50 -13.47 9.88
N LYS A 11 13.19 -14.77 10.02
CA LYS A 11 13.58 -15.80 9.06
C LYS A 11 12.82 -15.67 7.75
N VAL A 12 11.52 -15.38 7.80
CA VAL A 12 10.70 -15.11 6.61
C VAL A 12 11.26 -13.91 5.85
N ILE A 13 11.56 -12.79 6.53
CA ILE A 13 12.13 -11.59 5.91
C ILE A 13 13.46 -11.90 5.23
N GLU A 14 14.35 -12.66 5.89
CA GLU A 14 15.63 -13.08 5.32
C GLU A 14 15.47 -13.93 4.06
N MET A 15 14.52 -14.87 4.07
CA MET A 15 14.26 -15.77 2.93
C MET A 15 13.61 -15.03 1.76
N LYS A 16 12.70 -14.09 2.02
CA LYS A 16 12.12 -13.21 1.00
C LYS A 16 13.17 -12.30 0.36
N ARG A 17 14.09 -11.74 1.16
CA ARG A 17 15.21 -10.93 0.64
C ARG A 17 16.16 -11.74 -0.23
N LYS A 18 16.23 -13.06 -0.04
CA LYS A 18 16.97 -14.00 -0.90
C LYS A 18 16.21 -14.39 -2.18
N GLY A 19 15.00 -13.86 -2.40
CA GLY A 19 14.19 -14.14 -3.59
C GLY A 19 13.46 -15.48 -3.57
N MET A 20 13.34 -16.15 -2.40
CA MET A 20 12.56 -17.38 -2.30
C MET A 20 11.06 -17.13 -2.45
N SER A 21 10.36 -18.06 -3.10
CA SER A 21 8.90 -18.01 -3.22
C SER A 21 8.24 -18.30 -1.86
N ASN A 22 7.04 -17.76 -1.66
CA ASN A 22 6.27 -17.99 -0.43
C ASN A 22 6.03 -19.50 -0.18
N GLN A 23 5.87 -20.31 -1.24
CA GLN A 23 5.69 -21.76 -1.11
C GLN A 23 6.97 -22.47 -0.62
N ASP A 24 8.14 -22.02 -1.08
CA ASP A 24 9.43 -22.59 -0.64
C ASP A 24 9.76 -22.21 0.80
N ILE A 25 9.40 -20.99 1.20
CA ILE A 25 9.52 -20.50 2.57
C ILE A 25 8.67 -21.34 3.53
N ILE A 26 7.42 -21.65 3.15
CA ILE A 26 6.51 -22.48 3.95
C ILE A 26 7.08 -23.89 4.15
N ARG A 27 7.55 -24.54 3.08
CA ARG A 27 8.15 -25.88 3.15
C ARG A 27 9.42 -25.90 4.01
N SER A 28 10.26 -24.88 3.89
CA SER A 28 11.47 -24.72 4.69
C SER A 28 11.16 -24.57 6.18
N LEU A 29 10.12 -23.81 6.54
CA LEU A 29 9.70 -23.62 7.93
C LEU A 29 8.98 -24.85 8.49
N GLN A 30 8.18 -25.55 7.69
CA GLN A 30 7.58 -26.84 8.09
C GLN A 30 8.65 -27.88 8.39
N THR A 31 9.72 -27.94 7.57
CA THR A 31 10.87 -28.84 7.78
C THR A 31 11.62 -28.51 9.06
N GLN A 32 11.61 -27.24 9.48
CA GLN A 32 12.20 -26.77 10.73
C GLN A 32 11.28 -26.98 11.95
N GLY A 33 10.10 -27.59 11.75
CA GLY A 33 9.17 -27.94 12.82
C GLY A 33 8.22 -26.82 13.25
N PHE A 34 8.10 -25.75 12.47
CA PHE A 34 7.14 -24.67 12.75
C PHE A 34 5.72 -25.09 12.36
N SER A 35 4.75 -24.73 13.20
CA SER A 35 3.33 -25.00 12.93
C SER A 35 2.78 -24.08 11.85
N SER A 36 1.71 -24.51 11.15
CA SER A 36 1.07 -23.71 10.11
C SER A 36 0.59 -22.34 10.60
N GLN A 37 0.15 -22.24 11.86
CA GLN A 37 -0.26 -20.98 12.48
C GLN A 37 0.93 -20.03 12.67
N GLN A 38 2.06 -20.53 13.16
CA GLN A 38 3.28 -19.74 13.34
C GLN A 38 3.84 -19.25 11.99
N ILE A 39 3.71 -20.06 10.94
CA ILE A 39 4.16 -19.68 9.60
C ILE A 39 3.26 -18.59 9.01
N SER A 40 1.93 -18.75 9.12
CA SER A 40 0.98 -17.76 8.62
C SER A 40 1.15 -16.41 9.30
N GLU A 41 1.31 -16.42 10.63
CA GLU A 41 1.56 -15.21 11.43
C GLU A 41 2.87 -14.53 11.00
N ALA A 42 3.94 -15.30 10.84
CA ALA A 42 5.24 -14.79 10.41
C ALA A 42 5.22 -14.17 9.01
N MET A 43 4.46 -14.77 8.08
CA MET A 43 4.29 -14.27 6.73
C MET A 43 3.57 -12.92 6.73
N SER A 44 2.42 -12.85 7.40
CA SER A 44 1.63 -11.60 7.52
C SER A 44 2.44 -10.48 8.17
N GLN A 45 3.14 -10.79 9.26
CA GLN A 45 3.97 -9.80 9.96
C GLN A 45 5.19 -9.36 9.14
N SER A 46 5.74 -10.25 8.29
CA SER A 46 6.85 -9.90 7.39
C SER A 46 6.44 -8.92 6.28
N ASP A 47 5.20 -9.03 5.78
CA ASP A 47 4.67 -8.13 4.75
C ASP A 47 4.47 -6.71 5.30
N VAL A 48 3.89 -6.63 6.51
CA VAL A 48 3.70 -5.36 7.22
C VAL A 48 5.05 -4.71 7.53
N LYS A 49 6.02 -5.47 8.05
CA LYS A 49 7.35 -4.93 8.42
C LYS A 49 8.16 -4.51 7.18
N SER A 50 8.10 -5.27 6.09
CA SER A 50 8.74 -4.90 4.81
C SER A 50 8.12 -3.64 4.21
N GLY A 51 6.80 -3.44 4.35
CA GLY A 51 6.11 -2.22 3.91
C GLY A 51 6.43 -0.97 4.75
N VAL A 52 6.86 -1.15 6.00
CA VAL A 52 7.21 -0.06 6.92
C VAL A 52 8.69 0.34 6.81
N GLU A 53 9.60 -0.59 6.53
CA GLU A 53 11.03 -0.28 6.33
C GLU A 53 11.34 0.40 4.98
N GLY A 54 10.43 0.30 3.99
CA GLY A 54 10.58 0.93 2.67
C GLY A 54 10.13 2.39 2.58
N ARG A 55 9.61 3.00 3.66
CA ARG A 55 8.88 4.28 3.60
C ARG A 55 9.56 5.43 4.37
N ALA A 56 10.88 5.38 4.51
CA ALA A 56 11.68 6.45 5.13
C ALA A 56 12.62 7.18 4.16
N THR A 57 12.53 6.96 2.85
CA THR A 57 13.33 7.72 1.88
C THR A 57 12.61 7.79 0.53
N ILE A 58 12.49 9.01 0.00
CA ILE A 58 12.13 9.39 -1.37
C ILE A 58 10.64 9.71 -1.61
N GLU A 59 10.35 10.97 -1.29
CA GLU A 59 9.61 11.94 -2.07
C GLU A 59 9.71 11.74 -3.61
N SER A 60 8.56 11.75 -4.28
CA SER A 60 8.38 12.07 -5.71
C SER A 60 9.12 11.21 -6.75
N GLU A 61 8.51 10.11 -7.19
CA GLU A 61 8.42 9.83 -8.62
C GLU A 61 7.17 8.99 -8.91
N MET A 62 6.37 9.56 -9.80
CA MET A 62 5.07 9.08 -10.27
C MET A 62 5.34 8.16 -11.45
N GLU A 63 5.07 6.85 -11.30
CA GLU A 63 4.83 5.98 -12.45
C GLU A 63 3.75 4.96 -12.10
N VAL A 64 2.56 5.23 -12.64
CA VAL A 64 1.36 4.41 -12.54
C VAL A 64 1.30 3.57 -13.81
N PRO A 65 1.25 2.23 -13.76
CA PRO A 65 0.76 1.47 -14.89
C PRO A 65 -0.77 1.55 -14.87
N GLU A 66 -1.34 2.24 -15.86
CA GLU A 66 -2.78 2.23 -16.16
C GLU A 66 -3.29 0.80 -16.39
N PRO A 67 -4.48 0.44 -15.90
CA PRO A 67 -5.30 -0.60 -16.51
C PRO A 67 -6.22 0.06 -17.55
N SER A 68 -5.85 -0.02 -18.83
CA SER A 68 -6.76 0.29 -19.93
C SER A 68 -7.78 -0.83 -20.10
N SER A 69 -9.05 -0.49 -19.89
CA SER A 69 -10.20 -1.25 -20.38
C SER A 69 -10.58 -0.72 -21.76
N GLU A 70 -10.45 -1.54 -22.80
CA GLU A 70 -11.18 -1.28 -24.03
C GLU A 70 -11.62 -2.60 -24.66
N TYR A 71 -12.92 -2.64 -24.93
CA TYR A 71 -13.66 -3.74 -25.50
C TYR A 71 -13.48 -3.67 -27.02
N ASP A 72 -13.12 -4.79 -27.67
CA ASP A 72 -13.52 -5.01 -29.06
C ASP A 72 -13.83 -6.50 -29.28
N GLU A 73 -14.77 -6.68 -30.16
CA GLU A 73 -15.63 -7.82 -30.45
C GLU A 73 -15.02 -8.68 -31.58
N SER A 74 -15.55 -9.89 -31.72
CA SER A 74 -15.46 -10.78 -32.88
C SER A 74 -14.20 -11.68 -33.05
N ALA A 75 -14.39 -12.97 -32.78
CA ALA A 75 -14.27 -14.10 -33.73
C ALA A 75 -13.96 -15.41 -32.98
N ALA A 76 -14.87 -16.38 -33.09
CA ALA A 76 -14.79 -17.75 -32.58
C ALA A 76 -13.85 -18.64 -33.44
N PRO A 77 -13.81 -19.99 -33.30
CA PRO A 77 -13.85 -20.89 -32.12
C PRO A 77 -12.75 -21.99 -32.17
N SER A 78 -12.64 -22.80 -31.10
CA SER A 78 -12.37 -24.27 -31.08
C SER A 78 -11.86 -24.62 -29.68
N GLY A 79 -12.29 -25.63 -28.94
CA GLY A 79 -13.12 -26.80 -29.18
C GLY A 79 -12.72 -27.84 -28.12
N MET A 80 -13.65 -28.74 -27.76
CA MET A 80 -13.49 -29.93 -26.90
C MET A 80 -13.65 -29.73 -25.38
N GLN A 81 -14.91 -29.58 -24.97
CA GLN A 81 -15.47 -30.48 -23.96
C GLN A 81 -16.04 -31.70 -24.70
N GLU A 82 -15.67 -32.91 -24.30
CA GLU A 82 -16.37 -34.11 -24.72
C GLU A 82 -16.86 -34.89 -23.50
N SER A 83 -18.17 -34.83 -23.33
CA SER A 83 -18.97 -35.66 -22.45
C SER A 83 -19.45 -36.84 -23.30
N LEU A 84 -19.17 -38.08 -22.89
CA LEU A 84 -19.65 -39.28 -23.58
C LEU A 84 -20.75 -39.96 -22.77
N LEU A 85 -21.97 -39.88 -23.31
CA LEU A 85 -23.10 -40.71 -22.92
C LEU A 85 -23.89 -41.14 -24.18
N ARG A 86 -23.93 -42.48 -24.36
CA ARG A 86 -25.00 -43.34 -24.91
C ARG A 86 -25.22 -43.54 -26.43
N SER A 87 -25.20 -44.85 -26.74
CA SER A 87 -26.17 -45.67 -27.52
C SER A 87 -26.18 -45.59 -29.05
N ASP A 88 -25.88 -46.71 -29.73
CA ASP A 88 -26.88 -47.61 -30.35
C ASP A 88 -26.24 -48.90 -30.94
N GLU A 89 -27.04 -49.97 -30.98
CA GLU A 89 -26.79 -51.35 -31.47
C GLU A 89 -26.83 -51.43 -33.02
N PRO A 90 -26.27 -52.46 -33.73
CA PRO A 90 -26.92 -53.78 -33.89
C PRO A 90 -25.97 -55.03 -34.02
N GLU A 91 -26.58 -56.22 -34.11
CA GLU A 91 -26.15 -57.63 -33.94
C GLU A 91 -25.11 -58.32 -34.89
N VAL A 92 -24.35 -59.28 -34.28
CA VAL A 92 -23.79 -60.64 -34.67
C VAL A 92 -22.87 -60.87 -35.91
N PRO A 93 -21.98 -61.90 -35.97
CA PRO A 93 -21.87 -63.14 -35.17
C PRO A 93 -20.45 -63.57 -34.66
N ALA A 94 -20.46 -64.71 -33.96
CA ALA A 94 -19.43 -65.34 -33.14
C ALA A 94 -18.16 -65.86 -33.84
N TYR A 95 -17.04 -65.80 -33.09
CA TYR A 95 -16.01 -66.84 -33.05
C TYR A 95 -15.33 -66.87 -31.68
N GLU A 96 -15.05 -68.09 -31.24
CA GLU A 96 -14.45 -68.52 -29.99
C GLU A 96 -12.97 -68.13 -29.90
N GLU A 97 -12.48 -67.76 -28.71
CA GLU A 97 -11.14 -68.20 -28.30
C GLU A 97 -10.99 -68.24 -26.77
N GLU A 98 -10.57 -69.41 -26.31
CA GLU A 98 -10.25 -69.78 -24.93
C GLU A 98 -9.15 -68.90 -24.32
N SER A 99 -9.31 -68.52 -23.05
CA SER A 99 -8.23 -68.71 -22.07
C SER A 99 -8.73 -68.54 -20.63
N SER A 100 -9.04 -69.69 -20.04
CA SER A 100 -8.84 -70.09 -18.66
C SER A 100 -8.27 -69.03 -17.69
N THR A 101 -9.12 -68.52 -16.79
CA THR A 101 -8.66 -68.11 -15.46
C THR A 101 -9.58 -68.69 -14.37
N PRO A 102 -9.02 -69.15 -13.23
CA PRO A 102 -9.70 -70.13 -12.38
C PRO A 102 -10.86 -69.52 -11.59
N SER A 103 -11.99 -70.20 -11.67
CA SER A 103 -13.13 -70.06 -10.79
C SER A 103 -12.76 -70.55 -9.37
N TYR A 104 -12.86 -69.65 -8.39
CA TYR A 104 -12.97 -70.01 -6.98
C TYR A 104 -14.27 -69.42 -6.42
N GLN A 105 -15.22 -70.31 -6.15
CA GLN A 105 -16.40 -70.04 -5.34
C GLN A 105 -16.01 -69.90 -3.84
N PRO A 106 -16.87 -69.26 -3.04
CA PRO A 106 -16.47 -68.38 -1.95
C PRO A 106 -16.13 -69.14 -0.67
N ARG A 107 -15.01 -68.76 -0.06
CA ARG A 107 -14.81 -68.98 1.37
C ARG A 107 -15.33 -67.75 2.10
N ALA A 108 -16.47 -67.90 2.77
CA ALA A 108 -16.94 -66.95 3.76
C ALA A 108 -15.89 -66.85 4.87
N ILE A 109 -15.02 -65.85 4.75
CA ILE A 109 -14.24 -65.34 5.88
C ILE A 109 -15.12 -64.25 6.48
N ASN A 110 -15.62 -64.55 7.67
CA ASN A 110 -16.20 -63.58 8.57
C ASN A 110 -15.09 -62.57 8.93
N ALA A 111 -14.93 -61.55 8.10
CA ALA A 111 -14.07 -60.42 8.39
C ALA A 111 -14.87 -59.48 9.30
N PRO A 112 -14.35 -59.11 10.48
CA PRO A 112 -15.00 -58.10 11.29
C PRO A 112 -15.08 -56.83 10.45
N SER A 113 -16.31 -56.35 10.29
CA SER A 113 -16.66 -55.04 9.76
C SER A 113 -16.05 -53.95 10.64
N MET A 114 -14.76 -53.68 10.46
CA MET A 114 -14.00 -52.68 11.20
C MET A 114 -13.73 -51.44 10.33
N ASN A 115 -14.53 -51.24 9.28
CA ASN A 115 -14.38 -50.12 8.33
C ASN A 115 -15.68 -49.33 8.08
N ARG A 116 -16.73 -49.57 8.87
CA ARG A 116 -17.96 -48.75 8.87
C ARG A 116 -18.09 -47.84 10.11
N ILE A 117 -17.38 -48.17 11.20
CA ILE A 117 -17.42 -47.37 12.42
C ILE A 117 -16.51 -46.14 12.31
N GLU A 118 -15.43 -46.21 11.52
CA GLU A 118 -14.58 -45.05 11.23
C GLU A 118 -15.25 -44.04 10.29
N SER A 119 -16.02 -44.49 9.29
CA SER A 119 -16.72 -43.55 8.40
C SER A 119 -17.76 -42.72 9.15
N ASP A 120 -18.51 -43.33 10.08
CA ASP A 120 -19.57 -42.64 10.80
C ASP A 120 -19.02 -41.65 11.83
N GLN A 121 -17.89 -41.99 12.47
CA GLN A 121 -17.20 -41.09 13.41
C GLN A 121 -16.44 -39.97 12.68
N VAL A 122 -15.79 -40.28 11.55
CA VAL A 122 -15.15 -39.27 10.70
C VAL A 122 -16.21 -38.37 10.07
N GLN A 123 -17.37 -38.88 9.68
CA GLN A 123 -18.47 -38.09 9.14
C GLN A 123 -19.12 -37.21 10.20
N ALA A 124 -19.33 -37.70 11.43
CA ALA A 124 -19.78 -36.87 12.54
C ALA A 124 -18.75 -35.77 12.90
N LEU A 125 -17.45 -36.10 12.86
CA LEU A 125 -16.38 -35.12 13.08
C LEU A 125 -16.37 -34.07 11.96
N VAL A 126 -16.53 -34.50 10.70
CA VAL A 126 -16.59 -33.61 9.54
C VAL A 126 -17.84 -32.73 9.56
N GLU A 127 -19.02 -33.26 9.90
CA GLU A 127 -20.25 -32.46 10.05
C GLU A 127 -20.13 -31.43 11.17
N SER A 128 -19.58 -31.82 12.33
CA SER A 128 -19.34 -30.89 13.44
C SER A 128 -18.34 -29.78 13.09
N ILE A 129 -17.28 -30.10 12.33
CA ILE A 129 -16.29 -29.12 11.86
C ILE A 129 -16.90 -28.21 10.78
N ILE A 130 -17.75 -28.74 9.90
CA ILE A 130 -18.41 -27.95 8.85
C ILE A 130 -19.41 -26.96 9.46
N ASP A 131 -20.22 -27.38 10.42
CA ASP A 131 -21.19 -26.50 11.07
C ASP A 131 -20.49 -25.42 11.92
N GLU A 132 -19.44 -25.79 12.65
CA GLU A 132 -18.61 -24.84 13.40
C GLU A 132 -17.98 -23.80 12.46
N LYS A 133 -17.42 -24.24 11.34
CA LYS A 133 -16.82 -23.35 10.34
C LYS A 133 -17.85 -22.51 9.59
N TRP A 134 -19.05 -23.03 9.34
CA TRP A 134 -20.12 -22.29 8.67
C TRP A 134 -20.68 -21.19 9.57
N GLN A 135 -20.84 -21.43 10.87
CA GLN A 135 -21.27 -20.39 11.81
C GLN A 135 -20.21 -19.30 12.01
N GLU A 136 -18.93 -19.65 12.04
CA GLU A 136 -17.82 -18.67 12.08
C GLU A 136 -17.85 -17.74 10.85
N ILE A 137 -18.09 -18.29 9.65
CA ILE A 137 -18.20 -17.53 8.40
C ILE A 137 -19.44 -16.62 8.39
N VAL A 138 -20.60 -17.12 8.82
CA VAL A 138 -21.83 -16.30 8.88
C VAL A 138 -21.72 -15.20 9.92
N SER A 139 -21.04 -15.45 11.05
CA SER A 139 -20.73 -14.42 12.05
C SER A 139 -19.85 -13.31 11.44
N ASN A 140 -18.81 -13.68 10.70
CA ASN A 140 -17.92 -12.72 10.02
C ASN A 140 -18.60 -11.97 8.86
N ILE A 141 -19.71 -12.48 8.31
CA ILE A 141 -20.54 -11.75 7.33
C ILE A 141 -21.36 -10.65 8.01
N GLY A 142 -21.75 -10.80 9.28
CA GLY A 142 -22.31 -9.69 10.06
C GLY A 142 -21.37 -8.48 10.08
N ASP A 143 -20.06 -8.73 10.04
CA ASP A 143 -19.03 -7.70 10.02
C ASP A 143 -18.92 -6.97 8.68
N ILE A 144 -19.35 -7.57 7.54
CA ILE A 144 -19.28 -6.91 6.22
C ILE A 144 -20.23 -5.72 6.14
N SER A 145 -21.41 -5.82 6.75
CA SER A 145 -22.40 -4.74 6.75
C SER A 145 -21.96 -3.59 7.64
N ILE A 146 -21.34 -3.91 8.79
CA ILE A 146 -20.77 -2.93 9.70
C ILE A 146 -19.57 -2.25 9.04
N TRP A 147 -18.70 -3.02 8.40
CA TRP A 147 -17.57 -2.51 7.64
C TRP A 147 -18.02 -1.59 6.50
N LYS A 148 -19.06 -1.97 5.75
CA LYS A 148 -19.62 -1.13 4.70
C LYS A 148 -20.14 0.21 5.25
N SER A 149 -20.94 0.17 6.32
CA SER A 149 -21.45 1.40 6.96
C SER A 149 -20.30 2.29 7.43
N LYS A 150 -19.29 1.70 8.07
CA LYS A 150 -18.11 2.44 8.53
C LYS A 150 -17.33 3.06 7.36
N MET A 151 -17.21 2.34 6.24
CA MET A 151 -16.53 2.85 5.06
C MET A 151 -17.33 3.99 4.39
N GLU A 152 -18.67 3.91 4.38
CA GLU A 152 -19.52 5.01 3.92
C GLU A 152 -19.34 6.25 4.80
N ASP A 153 -19.32 6.09 6.12
CA ASP A 153 -19.08 7.18 7.08
C ASP A 153 -17.66 7.78 6.92
N ASP A 154 -16.63 6.92 6.80
CA ASP A 154 -15.24 7.34 6.61
C ASP A 154 -15.06 8.09 5.27
N VAL A 155 -15.70 7.63 4.20
CA VAL A 155 -15.69 8.30 2.88
C VAL A 155 -16.41 9.63 2.94
N GLU A 156 -17.54 9.71 3.64
CA GLU A 156 -18.25 10.98 3.84
C GLU A 156 -17.37 11.97 4.63
N SER A 157 -16.75 11.52 5.72
CA SER A 157 -15.83 12.34 6.51
C SER A 157 -14.64 12.83 5.67
N LEU A 158 -14.02 11.96 4.87
CA LEU A 158 -12.93 12.34 3.96
C LEU A 158 -13.38 13.38 2.95
N LYS A 159 -14.58 13.24 2.37
CA LYS A 159 -15.14 14.24 1.44
C LYS A 159 -15.29 15.60 2.13
N GLN A 160 -15.78 15.63 3.36
CA GLN A 160 -15.90 16.88 4.12
C GLN A 160 -14.53 17.49 4.45
N GLU A 161 -13.54 16.67 4.80
CA GLU A 161 -12.19 17.14 5.09
C GLU A 161 -11.50 17.71 3.83
N VAL A 162 -11.69 17.08 2.67
CA VAL A 162 -11.20 17.59 1.39
C VAL A 162 -11.85 18.93 1.05
N LEU A 163 -13.18 19.05 1.18
CA LEU A 163 -13.87 20.31 0.95
C LEU A 163 -13.39 21.41 1.91
N ARG A 164 -13.20 21.06 3.19
CA ARG A 164 -12.67 22.00 4.20
C ARG A 164 -11.24 22.41 3.89
N THR A 165 -10.41 21.48 3.41
CA THR A 165 -9.03 21.75 3.00
C THR A 165 -8.98 22.67 1.80
N ASN A 166 -9.82 22.43 0.80
CA ASN A 166 -9.92 23.32 -0.37
C ASN A 166 -10.33 24.74 0.04
N HIS A 167 -11.35 24.87 0.90
CA HIS A 167 -11.78 26.18 1.39
C HIS A 167 -10.71 26.91 2.21
N ARG A 168 -9.95 26.18 3.04
CA ARG A 168 -8.79 26.72 3.77
C ARG A 168 -7.70 27.20 2.81
N LEU A 169 -7.47 26.47 1.72
CA LEU A 169 -6.47 26.82 0.70
C LEU A 169 -6.90 28.08 -0.07
N GLU A 170 -8.16 28.21 -0.46
CA GLU A 170 -8.70 29.44 -1.09
C GLU A 170 -8.57 30.65 -0.16
N THR A 171 -8.90 30.47 1.12
CA THR A 171 -8.76 31.51 2.14
C THR A 171 -7.29 31.90 2.32
N LEU A 172 -6.38 30.92 2.35
CA LEU A 172 -4.95 31.15 2.45
C LEU A 172 -4.42 31.88 1.21
N GLN A 173 -4.80 31.47 0.01
CA GLN A 173 -4.41 32.14 -1.24
C GLN A 173 -4.84 33.60 -1.23
N THR A 174 -6.08 33.88 -0.84
CA THR A 174 -6.60 35.24 -0.73
C THR A 174 -5.82 36.06 0.31
N ALA A 175 -5.55 35.48 1.48
CA ALA A 175 -4.78 36.14 2.53
C ALA A 175 -3.32 36.41 2.13
N VAL A 176 -2.69 35.46 1.42
CA VAL A 176 -1.32 35.59 0.90
C VAL A 176 -1.26 36.66 -0.19
N LEU A 177 -2.19 36.67 -1.15
CA LEU A 177 -2.26 37.70 -2.18
C LEU A 177 -2.40 39.10 -1.56
N LYS A 178 -3.31 39.25 -0.59
CA LYS A 178 -3.46 40.51 0.15
C LYS A 178 -2.18 40.90 0.89
N LYS A 179 -1.52 39.94 1.56
CA LYS A 179 -0.27 40.21 2.28
C LYS A 179 0.86 40.62 1.33
N VAL A 180 0.92 40.04 0.14
CA VAL A 180 1.88 40.41 -0.90
C VAL A 180 1.59 41.80 -1.46
N GLU A 181 0.31 42.14 -1.67
CA GLU A 181 -0.09 43.49 -2.08
C GLU A 181 0.28 44.54 -1.02
N ASP A 182 -0.06 44.30 0.25
CA ASP A 182 0.33 45.14 1.39
C ASP A 182 1.86 45.32 1.46
N TYR A 183 2.61 44.24 1.20
CA TYR A 183 4.08 44.26 1.18
C TYR A 183 4.63 45.06 0.00
N SER A 184 4.03 44.91 -1.20
CA SER A 184 4.42 45.67 -2.39
C SER A 184 4.17 47.16 -2.18
N GLN A 185 3.04 47.53 -1.57
CA GLN A 185 2.74 48.91 -1.21
C GLN A 185 3.77 49.45 -0.19
N SER A 186 4.06 48.67 0.85
CA SER A 186 5.06 49.03 1.88
C SER A 186 6.45 49.25 1.28
N ILE A 187 6.88 48.42 0.32
CA ILE A 187 8.15 48.61 -0.39
C ILE A 187 8.13 49.88 -1.25
N SER A 188 7.02 50.19 -1.91
CA SER A 188 6.88 51.40 -2.72
C SER A 188 6.98 52.67 -1.86
N GLU A 189 6.31 52.68 -0.71
CA GLU A 189 6.40 53.76 0.28
C GLU A 189 7.82 53.88 0.81
N PHE A 190 8.43 52.76 1.21
CA PHE A 190 9.83 52.75 1.65
C PHE A 190 10.79 53.27 0.57
N GLY A 191 10.59 52.92 -0.70
CA GLY A 191 11.38 53.44 -1.81
C GLY A 191 11.24 54.96 -1.96
N SER A 192 10.05 55.49 -1.69
CA SER A 192 9.80 56.93 -1.67
C SER A 192 10.52 57.62 -0.51
N ASP A 193 10.49 57.02 0.67
CA ASP A 193 11.21 57.52 1.86
C ASP A 193 12.72 57.48 1.67
N VAL A 194 13.26 56.40 1.11
CA VAL A 194 14.68 56.30 0.77
C VAL A 194 15.08 57.38 -0.22
N LYS A 195 14.25 57.67 -1.24
CA LYS A 195 14.51 58.75 -2.20
C LYS A 195 14.42 60.15 -1.56
N ALA A 196 13.52 60.34 -0.60
CA ALA A 196 13.47 61.58 0.18
C ALA A 196 14.73 61.73 1.04
N MET A 197 15.16 60.65 1.68
CA MET A 197 16.39 60.61 2.47
C MET A 197 17.63 60.85 1.61
N GLU A 198 17.69 60.32 0.40
CA GLU A 198 18.74 60.62 -0.60
C GLU A 198 18.80 62.13 -0.88
N LYS A 199 17.67 62.78 -1.16
CA LYS A 199 17.63 64.24 -1.37
C LYS A 199 18.04 65.04 -0.14
N VAL A 200 17.67 64.57 1.06
CA VAL A 200 18.11 65.21 2.32
C VAL A 200 19.62 65.05 2.47
N PHE A 201 20.16 63.88 2.18
CA PHE A 201 21.59 63.63 2.19
C PHE A 201 22.33 64.52 1.19
N GLU A 202 21.85 64.65 -0.05
CA GLU A 202 22.40 65.58 -1.05
C GLU A 202 22.44 67.03 -0.52
N LYS A 203 21.34 67.47 0.09
CA LYS A 203 21.22 68.81 0.69
C LYS A 203 22.16 69.03 1.87
N ILE A 204 22.52 67.99 2.62
CA ILE A 204 23.46 68.07 3.75
C ILE A 204 24.92 67.94 3.27
N MET A 205 25.18 67.06 2.31
CA MET A 205 26.53 66.81 1.79
C MET A 205 27.15 68.03 1.13
N SER A 206 26.37 68.80 0.37
CA SER A 206 26.85 69.98 -0.33
C SER A 206 27.40 71.07 0.63
N PRO A 207 26.64 71.57 1.63
CA PRO A 207 27.14 72.55 2.58
C PRO A 207 28.23 71.97 3.48
N LEU A 208 28.17 70.70 3.90
CA LEU A 208 29.27 70.09 4.66
C LEU A 208 30.58 70.09 3.86
N THR A 209 30.54 69.68 2.60
CA THR A 209 31.74 69.66 1.74
C THR A 209 32.26 71.08 1.50
N THR A 210 31.37 72.05 1.32
CA THR A 210 31.73 73.47 1.14
C THR A 210 32.35 74.03 2.41
N ASN A 211 31.72 73.84 3.57
CA ASN A 211 32.20 74.27 4.87
C ASN A 211 33.56 73.63 5.21
N VAL A 212 33.76 72.34 4.91
CA VAL A 212 35.04 71.65 5.10
C VAL A 212 36.13 72.27 4.21
N ARG A 213 35.82 72.61 2.95
CA ARG A 213 36.77 73.30 2.05
C ARG A 213 37.10 74.71 2.54
N GLU A 214 36.14 75.46 3.03
CA GLU A 214 36.35 76.80 3.59
C GLU A 214 37.19 76.75 4.87
N LEU A 215 36.89 75.84 5.79
CA LEU A 215 37.68 75.59 7.00
C LEU A 215 39.13 75.21 6.66
N SER A 216 39.33 74.36 5.65
CA SER A 216 40.66 74.01 5.15
C SER A 216 41.43 75.23 4.62
N LYS A 217 40.77 76.10 3.83
CA LYS A 217 41.37 77.35 3.34
C LYS A 217 41.73 78.31 4.47
N ILE A 218 40.83 78.54 5.43
CA ILE A 218 41.05 79.41 6.58
C ILE A 218 42.26 78.91 7.39
N THR A 219 42.34 77.59 7.60
CA THR A 219 43.47 76.96 8.32
C THR A 219 44.79 77.18 7.58
N GLU A 220 44.82 77.03 6.26
CA GLU A 220 46.01 77.30 5.43
C GLU A 220 46.44 78.77 5.45
N GLU A 221 45.50 79.72 5.39
CA GLU A 221 45.83 81.15 5.52
C GLU A 221 46.40 81.50 6.90
N PHE A 222 45.82 80.95 7.97
CA PHE A 222 46.36 81.10 9.33
C PHE A 222 47.77 80.51 9.44
N LYS A 223 48.02 79.37 8.79
CA LYS A 223 49.34 78.72 8.77
C LYS A 223 50.37 79.54 7.99
N LYS A 224 49.97 80.22 6.91
CA LYS A 224 50.82 81.15 6.15
C LYS A 224 51.13 82.44 6.91
N LYS A 225 50.15 83.03 7.61
CA LYS A 225 50.35 84.26 8.42
C LYS A 225 51.24 84.06 9.65
N LYS A 226 51.45 82.82 10.10
CA LYS A 226 52.28 82.48 11.25
C LYS A 226 53.75 82.19 10.87
N LYS A 227 54.08 82.19 9.57
CA LYS A 227 55.44 82.20 9.03
C LYS A 227 55.87 83.62 8.72
#